data_AF-A0A6M3XZK2-F1
#
_entry.id   AF-A0A6M3XZK2-F1
#
_cell.length_a   1.000
_cell.length_b   1.000
_cell.length_c   1.000
_cell.angle_alpha   90.00
_cell.angle_beta   90.00
_cell.angle_gamma   90.00
#
_symmetry.space_group_name_H-M   'P 1'
#
loop_
_entity.id
_entity.type
_entity.pdbx_description
1 polymer ?
#
loop_
_entity_poly.entity_id
_entity_poly.type
_entity_poly.pdbx_seq_one_letter_code
_entity_poly.pdbx_strand_id
1 'polypeptide(L)'
;MSGETLVVGSLIFRDGTPEKTKLQVLDELAAAIEVDLSDIRYDIVSGKWSFQIINWQSHVEREGIETFLESQKSGIKQLNCSLHHLSDPEEINYREEPKEKQTTRGANQ
;
A
#
# COMPACT_ATOMS: atom_id res chain seq x y z
N MET A 1 -10.57 -1.36 -15.69
CA MET A 1 -10.56 -1.97 -14.35
C MET A 1 -9.30 -1.46 -13.68
N SER A 2 -9.46 -0.54 -12.73
CA SER A 2 -8.37 -0.22 -11.80
C SER A 2 -7.91 -1.52 -11.13
N GLY A 3 -6.60 -1.77 -11.15
CA GLY A 3 -5.99 -2.95 -10.55
C GLY A 3 -5.59 -2.72 -9.10
N GLU A 4 -5.97 -1.61 -8.49
CA GLU A 4 -5.37 -1.14 -7.25
C GLU A 4 -5.86 -1.92 -6.04
N THR A 5 -4.99 -2.19 -5.08
CA THR A 5 -5.34 -2.90 -3.85
C THR A 5 -4.80 -2.17 -2.62
N LEU A 6 -5.69 -1.78 -1.71
CA LEU A 6 -5.29 -1.37 -0.36
C LEU A 6 -5.02 -2.64 0.47
N VAL A 7 -3.78 -2.76 0.93
CA VAL A 7 -3.30 -3.85 1.76
C VAL A 7 -3.08 -3.33 3.18
N VAL A 8 -3.74 -3.95 4.16
CA VAL A 8 -3.61 -3.60 5.57
C VAL A 8 -3.31 -4.84 6.38
N GLY A 9 -2.31 -4.79 7.25
CA GLY A 9 -1.99 -5.95 8.04
C GLY A 9 -0.93 -5.74 9.11
N SER A 10 -0.64 -6.86 9.78
CA SER A 10 0.34 -6.92 10.85
C SER A 10 0.98 -8.29 10.93
N LEU A 11 2.27 -8.34 11.27
CA LEU A 11 3.05 -9.55 11.43
C LEU A 11 3.72 -9.59 12.81
N ILE A 12 3.65 -10.76 13.45
CA ILE A 12 4.33 -11.07 14.70
C ILE A 12 5.21 -12.30 14.48
N PHE A 13 6.49 -12.17 14.79
CA PHE A 13 7.45 -13.28 14.78
C PHE A 13 7.33 -14.13 16.04
N ARG A 14 7.78 -15.38 15.96
CA ARG A 14 7.95 -16.20 17.16
C ARG A 14 9.09 -15.67 18.04
N ASP A 15 9.00 -15.96 19.32
CA ASP A 15 10.05 -15.59 20.27
C ASP A 15 11.34 -16.34 19.90
N GLY A 16 12.46 -15.63 19.92
CA GLY A 16 13.76 -16.17 19.55
C GLY A 16 14.03 -16.27 18.04
N THR A 17 13.13 -15.84 17.16
CA THR A 17 13.42 -15.76 15.71
C THR A 17 14.64 -14.84 15.48
N PRO A 18 15.71 -15.32 14.80
CA PRO A 18 16.89 -14.51 14.53
C PRO A 18 16.56 -13.27 13.69
N GLU A 19 17.23 -12.15 13.97
CA GLU A 19 16.96 -10.88 13.27
C GLU A 19 17.18 -10.97 11.76
N LYS A 20 18.23 -11.69 11.32
CA LYS A 20 18.47 -11.98 9.90
C LYS A 20 17.28 -12.67 9.24
N THR A 21 16.68 -13.66 9.93
CA THR A 21 15.49 -14.36 9.44
C THR A 21 14.29 -13.44 9.40
N LYS A 22 14.11 -12.57 10.40
CA LYS A 22 13.02 -11.57 10.39
C LYS A 22 13.12 -10.67 9.16
N LEU A 23 14.31 -10.15 8.86
CA LEU A 23 14.52 -9.29 7.69
C LEU A 23 14.22 -10.01 6.38
N GLN A 24 14.63 -11.28 6.23
CA GLN A 24 14.29 -12.09 5.06
C GLN A 24 12.79 -12.30 4.91
N VAL A 25 12.10 -12.64 6.01
CA VAL A 25 10.63 -12.82 5.99
C VAL A 25 9.91 -11.52 5.65
N LEU A 26 10.40 -10.37 6.13
CA LEU A 26 9.79 -9.08 5.80
C LEU A 26 9.98 -8.71 4.33
N ASP A 27 11.15 -9.03 3.76
CA ASP A 27 11.45 -8.82 2.34
C ASP A 27 10.55 -9.71 1.45
N GLU A 28 10.40 -10.98 1.82
CA GLU A 28 9.49 -11.90 1.13
C GLU A 28 8.01 -11.50 1.28
N LEU A 29 7.61 -10.99 2.45
CA LEU A 29 6.26 -10.45 2.66
C LEU A 29 6.02 -9.23 1.76
N ALA A 30 6.98 -8.32 1.70
CA ALA A 30 6.92 -7.13 0.86
C ALA A 30 6.75 -7.50 -0.62
N ALA A 31 7.50 -8.50 -1.10
CA ALA A 31 7.33 -9.05 -2.44
C ALA A 31 5.95 -9.68 -2.65
N ALA A 32 5.44 -10.46 -1.68
CA ALA A 32 4.14 -11.13 -1.78
C ALA A 32 2.94 -10.18 -1.79
N ILE A 33 3.07 -9.01 -1.15
CA ILE A 33 2.05 -7.95 -1.20
C ILE A 33 2.38 -6.84 -2.20
N GLU A 34 3.44 -7.03 -2.99
CA GLU A 34 3.91 -6.15 -4.07
C GLU A 34 4.15 -4.69 -3.62
N VAL A 35 4.87 -4.53 -2.51
CA VAL A 35 5.23 -3.22 -1.93
C VAL A 35 6.70 -3.17 -1.58
N ASP A 36 7.21 -1.97 -1.29
CA ASP A 36 8.56 -1.84 -0.76
C ASP A 36 8.63 -2.25 0.71
N LEU A 37 9.71 -2.92 1.10
CA LEU A 37 10.01 -3.23 2.50
C LEU A 37 9.97 -1.97 3.39
N SER A 38 10.29 -0.82 2.79
CA SER A 38 10.23 0.47 3.45
C SER A 38 8.81 0.89 3.86
N ASP A 39 7.75 0.21 3.45
CA ASP A 39 6.38 0.51 3.88
C ASP A 39 5.93 -0.33 5.08
N ILE A 40 6.75 -1.31 5.47
CA ILE A 40 6.52 -2.11 6.67
C ILE A 40 7.22 -1.44 7.86
N ARG A 41 6.44 -1.12 8.90
CA ARG A 41 6.89 -0.39 10.08
C ARG A 41 6.78 -1.24 11.33
N TYR A 42 7.83 -1.23 12.15
CA TYR A 42 7.77 -1.81 13.48
C TYR A 42 7.12 -0.83 14.46
N ASP A 43 6.04 -1.24 15.10
CA ASP A 43 5.41 -0.54 16.20
C ASP A 43 5.95 -1.09 17.52
N ILE A 44 6.71 -0.25 18.22
CA ILE A 44 7.35 -0.59 19.51
C ILE A 44 6.30 -0.80 20.60
N VAL A 45 5.16 -0.11 20.55
CA VAL A 45 4.11 -0.18 21.59
C VAL A 45 3.38 -1.51 21.51
N SER A 46 2.96 -1.91 20.30
CA SER A 46 2.28 -3.20 20.11
C SER A 46 3.24 -4.39 19.95
N GLY A 47 4.52 -4.12 19.68
CA GLY A 47 5.54 -5.12 19.41
C GLY A 47 5.37 -5.83 18.06
N LYS A 48 4.70 -5.20 17.09
CA LYS A 48 4.29 -5.82 15.82
C LYS A 48 4.89 -5.07 14.63
N TRP A 49 5.14 -5.80 13.55
CA TRP A 49 5.32 -5.18 12.25
C TRP A 49 3.94 -4.89 11.66
N SER A 50 3.77 -3.72 11.06
CA SER A 50 2.50 -3.23 10.53
C SER A 50 2.70 -2.61 9.15
N PHE A 51 1.69 -2.74 8.31
CA PHE A 51 1.70 -2.18 6.96
C PHE A 51 0.28 -1.72 6.62
N GLN A 52 0.19 -0.56 5.98
CA GLN A 52 -1.03 0.01 5.44
C GLN A 52 -0.65 0.77 4.17
N ILE A 53 -0.88 0.17 3.02
CA ILE A 53 -0.38 0.68 1.75
C ILE A 53 -1.36 0.40 0.62
N ILE A 54 -1.48 1.36 -0.28
CA ILE A 54 -2.19 1.18 -1.53
C ILE A 54 -1.14 0.75 -2.57
N ASN A 55 -1.28 -0.46 -3.07
CA ASN A 55 -0.59 -0.87 -4.28
C ASN A 55 -1.36 -0.29 -5.48
N TRP A 56 -0.75 0.68 -6.14
CA TRP A 56 -1.29 1.37 -7.32
C TRP A 56 -0.99 0.65 -8.64
N GLN A 57 -0.13 -0.36 -8.61
CA GLN A 57 0.42 -1.00 -9.80
C GLN A 57 -0.34 -2.27 -10.18
N SER A 58 -0.84 -3.01 -9.19
CA SER A 58 -1.35 -4.36 -9.42
C SER A 58 -2.36 -4.82 -8.37
N HIS A 59 -3.11 -5.85 -8.78
CA HIS A 59 -4.11 -6.50 -7.96
C HIS A 59 -3.43 -7.55 -7.11
N VAL A 60 -3.20 -7.25 -5.83
CA VAL A 60 -2.54 -8.18 -4.92
C VAL A 60 -3.44 -9.38 -4.70
N GLU A 61 -2.97 -10.56 -5.11
CA GLU A 61 -3.74 -11.79 -5.01
C GLU A 61 -3.52 -12.49 -3.66
N ARG A 62 -4.61 -13.07 -3.13
CA ARG A 62 -4.56 -13.85 -1.91
C ARG A 62 -3.59 -15.04 -2.00
N GLU A 63 -3.47 -15.66 -3.16
CA GLU A 63 -2.63 -16.85 -3.39
C GLU A 63 -1.13 -16.56 -3.12
N GLY A 64 -0.65 -15.36 -3.48
CA GLY A 64 0.73 -14.94 -3.21
C GLY A 64 1.02 -14.87 -1.71
N ILE A 65 0.08 -14.35 -0.92
CA ILE A 65 0.19 -14.26 0.53
C ILE A 65 0.09 -15.63 1.19
N GLU A 66 -0.76 -16.51 0.68
CA GLU A 66 -0.89 -17.88 1.18
C GLU A 66 0.40 -18.69 0.93
N THR A 67 0.97 -18.57 -0.27
CA THR A 67 2.26 -19.20 -0.62
C THR A 67 3.39 -18.70 0.29
N PHE A 68 3.45 -17.40 0.53
CA PHE A 68 4.38 -16.80 1.50
C PHE A 68 4.17 -17.36 2.92
N LEU A 69 2.93 -17.46 3.37
CA LEU A 69 2.63 -17.93 4.72
C LEU A 69 3.03 -19.40 4.89
N GLU A 70 2.82 -20.23 3.87
CA GLU A 70 3.20 -21.64 3.89
C GLU A 70 4.72 -21.82 4.01
N SER A 71 5.51 -21.02 3.29
CA SER A 71 6.98 -21.08 3.32
C SER A 71 7.56 -20.56 4.63
N GLN A 72 6.94 -19.54 5.24
CA GLN A 72 7.49 -18.85 6.42
C GLN A 72 6.79 -19.17 7.75
N LYS A 73 5.83 -20.10 7.78
CA LYS A 73 5.03 -20.44 8.98
C LYS A 73 5.83 -20.79 10.23
N SER A 74 7.06 -21.29 10.07
CA SER A 74 7.92 -21.70 11.19
C SER A 74 8.47 -20.50 11.96
N GLY A 75 8.71 -19.36 11.30
CA GLY A 75 9.19 -18.13 11.92
C GLY A 75 8.06 -17.19 12.36
N ILE A 76 6.86 -17.37 11.82
CA ILE A 76 5.72 -16.49 12.05
C ILE A 76 4.85 -17.04 13.20
N LYS A 77 4.53 -16.16 14.16
CA LYS A 77 3.56 -16.42 15.23
C LYS A 77 2.15 -16.06 14.79
N GLN A 78 2.01 -14.92 14.11
CA GLN A 78 0.73 -14.41 13.63
C GLN A 78 0.94 -13.49 12.42
N LEU A 79 0.10 -13.66 11.40
CA LEU A 79 -0.08 -12.72 10.30
C LEU A 79 -1.57 -12.38 10.22
N ASN A 80 -1.89 -11.09 10.21
CA ASN A 80 -3.21 -10.59 9.79
C ASN A 80 -2.98 -9.80 8.52
N CYS A 81 -3.75 -10.07 7.47
CA CYS A 81 -3.69 -9.34 6.21
C CYS A 81 -5.11 -9.18 5.66
N SER A 82 -5.45 -7.97 5.22
CA SER A 82 -6.73 -7.62 4.61
C SER A 82 -6.44 -6.94 3.29
N LEU A 83 -7.11 -7.43 2.24
CA LEU A 83 -7.01 -6.92 0.87
C LEU A 83 -8.32 -6.22 0.53
N HIS A 84 -8.21 -4.97 0.09
CA HIS A 84 -9.32 -4.15 -0.35
C HIS A 84 -9.08 -3.74 -1.80
N HIS A 85 -9.70 -4.46 -2.73
CA HIS A 85 -9.64 -4.11 -4.15
C HIS A 85 -10.45 -2.84 -4.39
N LEU A 86 -9.78 -1.82 -4.90
CA LEU A 86 -10.37 -0.51 -5.11
C LEU A 86 -11.14 -0.49 -6.43
N SER A 87 -12.27 0.19 -6.45
CA SER A 87 -13.08 0.39 -7.66
C SER A 87 -12.54 1.56 -8.49
N ASP A 88 -13.09 1.74 -9.69
CA ASP A 88 -12.70 2.85 -10.57
C ASP A 88 -12.78 4.20 -9.81
N PRO A 89 -11.73 5.05 -9.91
CA PRO A 89 -11.69 6.30 -9.19
C PRO A 89 -12.71 7.31 -9.76
N GLU A 90 -13.36 8.06 -8.87
CA GLU A 90 -14.12 9.25 -9.27
C GLU A 90 -13.17 10.44 -9.42
N GLU A 91 -12.90 10.86 -10.65
CA GLU A 91 -12.04 12.02 -10.92
C GLU A 91 -12.82 13.34 -10.80
N ILE A 92 -12.35 14.24 -9.93
CA ILE A 92 -12.83 15.63 -9.85
C ILE A 92 -11.74 16.55 -10.41
N ASN A 93 -12.03 17.17 -11.55
CA ASN A 93 -11.14 18.14 -12.19
C ASN A 93 -11.64 19.56 -11.94
N TYR A 94 -10.86 20.39 -11.23
CA TYR A 94 -11.12 21.82 -11.06
C TYR A 94 -10.16 22.63 -11.92
N ARG A 95 -10.70 23.52 -12.76
CA ARG A 95 -9.92 24.52 -13.51
C ARG A 95 -10.54 25.88 -13.31
N GLU A 96 -9.75 26.83 -12.79
CA GLU A 96 -10.16 28.23 -12.73
C GLU A 96 -10.10 28.82 -14.15
N GLU A 97 -11.23 29.34 -14.66
CA GLU A 97 -11.23 30.03 -15.94
C GLU A 97 -10.60 31.44 -15.81
N PRO A 98 -9.73 31.84 -16.74
CA PRO A 98 -9.18 33.19 -16.74
C PRO A 98 -10.29 34.20 -17.02
N LYS A 99 -10.43 35.21 -16.15
CA LYS A 99 -11.37 36.32 -16.35
C LYS A 99 -11.03 37.05 -17.66
N GLU A 100 -11.92 36.98 -18.64
CA GLU A 100 -11.81 37.79 -19.86
C GLU A 100 -11.76 39.28 -19.48
N LYS A 101 -10.65 39.95 -19.80
CA LYS A 101 -10.59 41.40 -19.74
C LYS A 101 -11.45 41.94 -20.88
N GLN A 102 -12.61 42.51 -20.56
CA GLN A 102 -13.40 43.32 -21.49
C GLN A 102 -12.53 44.49 -21.99
N THR A 103 -11.96 44.36 -23.18
CA THR A 103 -11.39 45.50 -23.90
C THR A 103 -12.54 46.37 -24.40
N THR A 104 -12.85 47.44 -23.66
CA THR A 104 -13.61 48.57 -24.19
C THR A 104 -12.78 49.23 -25.29
N ARG A 105 -13.05 48.92 -26.56
CA ARG A 105 -12.57 49.73 -27.68
C ARG A 105 -13.32 51.07 -27.61
N GLY A 106 -12.65 52.07 -27.02
CA GLY A 106 -13.06 53.46 -27.10
C GLY A 106 -13.11 53.88 -28.56
N ALA A 107 -14.26 54.37 -28.98
CA ALA A 107 -14.44 55.06 -30.25
C ALA A 107 -13.71 56.41 -30.18
N ASN A 108 -12.73 56.62 -31.07
CA ASN A 108 -12.30 57.95 -31.51
C ASN A 108 -12.59 57.98 -33.02
N GLN A 109 -13.62 58.72 -33.45
CA GLN A 109 -13.56 60.13 -33.86
C GLN A 109 -12.58 60.38 -35.00
#